data_AF-A0A1N7QVG4-F1
#
_entry.id   AF-A0A1N7QVG4-F1
#
_cell.length_a   1.000
_cell.length_b   1.000
_cell.length_c   1.000
_cell.angle_alpha   90.00
_cell.angle_beta   90.00
_cell.angle_gamma   90.00
#
_symmetry.space_group_name_H-M   'P 1'
#
loop_
_entity.id
_entity.type
_entity.pdbx_description
1 polymer ?
#
loop_
_entity_poly.entity_id
_entity_poly.type
_entity_poly.pdbx_seq_one_letter_code
_entity_poly.pdbx_strand_id
1 'polypeptide(L)'
;MHRFFIFLYYLISKNKLLSVFFAVGIAVLCLFFASRINFEEDINQIIPKNEKSDLTAKVLKQLNFSDKIIVIIENRSKEENFQLSETADSFLHEIEPLQKYIGSVQGKVNDNEISETFDFVNQNLPLFLNENDYKEIERKLQKDSIAKQVENNYVSLVSPTSLVTKEFIKKDPLGITFLGIKKLNALNISKDFKLEDNYIVTKDGKNLLLFIDPKNKSNDTKNN
;
A
#
# COMPACT_ATOMS: atom_id res chain seq x y z
N MET A 1 3.39 -58.26 -25.96
CA MET A 1 2.44 -57.15 -26.13
C MET A 1 1.11 -57.59 -26.72
N HIS A 2 1.02 -58.14 -27.94
CA HIS A 2 -0.27 -58.44 -28.58
C HIS A 2 -1.15 -59.48 -27.83
N ARG A 3 -0.54 -60.54 -27.27
CA ARG A 3 -1.26 -61.58 -26.51
C ARG A 3 -1.92 -61.05 -25.23
N PHE A 4 -1.33 -60.03 -24.60
CA PHE A 4 -1.86 -59.40 -23.38
C PHE A 4 -3.15 -58.62 -23.68
N PHE A 5 -3.15 -57.79 -24.72
CA PHE A 5 -4.34 -57.05 -25.14
C PHE A 5 -5.48 -57.97 -25.61
N ILE A 6 -5.16 -59.05 -26.33
CA ILE A 6 -6.16 -60.05 -26.74
C ILE A 6 -6.76 -60.75 -25.50
N PHE A 7 -5.93 -61.16 -24.55
CA PHE A 7 -6.39 -61.80 -23.31
C PHE A 7 -7.31 -60.87 -22.52
N LEU A 8 -6.94 -59.60 -22.37
CA LEU A 8 -7.74 -58.58 -21.70
C LEU A 8 -9.09 -58.35 -22.41
N TYR A 9 -9.08 -58.32 -23.74
CA TYR A 9 -10.31 -58.19 -24.55
C TYR A 9 -11.26 -59.37 -24.33
N TYR A 10 -10.75 -60.61 -24.37
CA TYR A 10 -11.57 -61.80 -24.11
C TYR A 10 -12.11 -61.84 -22.68
N LEU A 11 -11.31 -61.40 -21.69
CA LEU A 11 -11.73 -61.30 -20.28
C LEU A 11 -12.88 -60.30 -20.10
N ILE A 12 -12.78 -59.12 -20.73
CA ILE A 12 -13.81 -58.07 -20.73
C ILE A 12 -15.07 -58.53 -21.48
N SER A 13 -14.89 -59.15 -22.65
CA SER A 13 -15.99 -59.61 -23.51
C SER A 13 -16.80 -60.76 -22.89
N LYS A 14 -16.13 -61.64 -22.13
CA LYS A 14 -16.77 -62.77 -21.43
C LYS A 14 -17.60 -62.32 -20.22
N ASN A 15 -17.16 -61.29 -19.49
CA ASN A 15 -17.78 -60.83 -18.23
C ASN A 15 -18.18 -59.34 -18.28
N LYS A 16 -19.05 -58.98 -19.24
CA LYS A 16 -19.46 -57.58 -19.49
C LYS A 16 -19.95 -56.84 -18.24
N LEU A 17 -20.81 -57.46 -17.42
CA LEU A 17 -21.34 -56.83 -16.21
C LEU A 17 -20.24 -56.53 -15.16
N LEU A 18 -19.31 -57.48 -14.96
CA LEU A 18 -18.21 -57.30 -14.02
C LEU A 18 -17.25 -56.20 -14.50
N SER A 19 -17.00 -56.12 -15.81
CA SER A 19 -16.20 -55.06 -16.40
C SER A 19 -16.85 -53.68 -16.25
N VAL A 20 -18.18 -53.58 -16.38
CA VAL A 20 -18.92 -52.32 -16.15
C VAL A 20 -18.83 -51.93 -14.68
N PHE A 21 -19.03 -52.85 -13.75
CA PHE A 21 -18.90 -52.56 -12.30
C PHE A 21 -17.49 -52.09 -11.95
N PHE A 22 -16.46 -52.71 -12.53
CA PHE A 22 -15.07 -52.29 -12.34
C PHE A 22 -14.80 -50.89 -12.92
N ALA A 23 -15.32 -50.58 -14.12
CA ALA A 23 -15.21 -49.25 -14.71
C ALA A 23 -15.91 -48.18 -13.87
N VAL A 24 -17.11 -48.48 -13.36
CA VAL A 24 -17.84 -47.59 -12.43
C VAL A 24 -17.06 -47.42 -11.12
N GLY A 25 -16.46 -48.49 -10.60
CA GLY A 25 -15.59 -48.43 -9.41
C GLY A 25 -14.40 -47.49 -9.61
N ILE A 26 -13.72 -47.57 -10.75
CA ILE A 26 -12.64 -46.62 -11.10
C ILE A 26 -13.18 -45.20 -11.22
N ALA A 27 -14.33 -45.01 -11.88
CA ALA A 27 -14.93 -43.68 -12.04
C ALA A 27 -15.29 -43.05 -10.68
N VAL A 28 -15.87 -43.81 -9.75
CA VAL A 28 -16.18 -43.36 -8.39
C VAL A 28 -14.91 -43.03 -7.62
N LEU A 29 -13.85 -43.84 -7.76
CA LEU A 29 -12.56 -43.57 -7.16
C LEU A 29 -11.97 -42.25 -7.69
N CYS A 30 -12.01 -42.03 -9.01
CA CYS A 30 -11.57 -40.78 -9.62
C CYS A 30 -12.39 -39.57 -9.14
N LEU A 31 -13.72 -39.71 -9.02
CA LEU A 31 -14.59 -38.66 -8.47
C LEU A 31 -14.25 -38.35 -7.00
N PHE A 32 -13.94 -39.37 -6.19
CA PHE A 32 -13.50 -39.18 -4.81
C PHE A 32 -12.18 -38.38 -4.73
N PHE A 33 -11.19 -38.71 -5.56
CA PHE A 33 -9.94 -37.94 -5.64
C PHE A 33 -10.15 -36.53 -6.18
N ALA A 34 -11.00 -36.36 -7.20
CA ALA A 34 -11.34 -35.05 -7.74
C ALA A 34 -12.00 -34.14 -6.69
N SER A 35 -12.83 -34.69 -5.81
CA SER A 35 -13.45 -33.95 -4.70
C SER A 35 -12.45 -33.50 -3.62
N ARG A 36 -11.21 -34.02 -3.61
CA ARG A 36 -10.15 -33.68 -2.64
C ARG A 36 -9.05 -32.80 -3.24
N ILE A 37 -9.26 -32.25 -4.43
CA ILE A 37 -8.34 -31.30 -5.02
C ILE A 37 -8.32 -30.04 -4.16
N ASN A 38 -7.14 -29.68 -3.66
CA ASN A 38 -6.90 -28.37 -3.06
C ASN A 38 -6.30 -27.48 -4.13
N PHE A 39 -6.85 -26.29 -4.28
CA PHE A 39 -6.23 -25.26 -5.10
C PHE A 39 -5.07 -24.66 -4.32
N GLU A 40 -4.03 -24.32 -5.04
CA GLU A 40 -2.86 -23.64 -4.52
C GLU A 40 -2.58 -22.44 -5.42
N GLU A 41 -2.63 -21.26 -4.84
CA GLU A 41 -2.47 -19.99 -5.57
C GLU A 41 -1.07 -19.38 -5.37
N ASP A 42 -0.21 -19.99 -4.54
CA ASP A 42 1.15 -19.51 -4.31
C ASP A 42 2.06 -19.79 -5.53
N ILE A 43 2.37 -18.73 -6.30
CA ILE A 43 3.26 -18.79 -7.47
C ILE A 43 4.67 -19.30 -7.12
N ASN A 44 5.10 -19.18 -5.86
CA ASN A 44 6.41 -19.68 -5.44
C ASN A 44 6.52 -21.20 -5.54
N GLN A 45 5.40 -21.94 -5.60
CA GLN A 45 5.42 -23.38 -5.82
C GLN A 45 5.91 -23.79 -7.21
N ILE A 46 5.83 -22.87 -8.18
CA ILE A 46 6.33 -23.09 -9.55
C ILE A 46 7.86 -22.93 -9.62
N ILE A 47 8.46 -22.22 -8.66
CA ILE A 47 9.91 -21.97 -8.64
C ILE A 47 10.63 -23.25 -8.21
N PRO A 48 11.59 -23.77 -9.01
CA PRO A 48 12.32 -24.98 -8.67
C PRO A 48 13.15 -24.78 -7.40
N LYS A 49 12.90 -25.61 -6.39
CA LYS A 49 13.58 -25.55 -5.08
C LYS A 49 15.03 -26.02 -5.20
N ASN A 50 15.98 -25.14 -4.94
CA ASN A 50 17.39 -25.45 -4.66
C ASN A 50 17.84 -24.65 -3.42
N GLU A 51 18.92 -25.05 -2.75
CA GLU A 51 19.32 -24.46 -1.45
C GLU A 51 19.49 -22.92 -1.49
N LYS A 52 19.90 -22.36 -2.63
CA LYS A 52 20.03 -20.91 -2.82
C LYS A 52 18.69 -20.21 -3.09
N SER A 53 17.81 -20.84 -3.87
CA SER A 53 16.46 -20.34 -4.18
C SER A 53 15.56 -20.37 -2.94
N ASP A 54 15.77 -21.29 -2.01
CA ASP A 54 15.01 -21.38 -0.76
C ASP A 54 15.30 -20.18 0.17
N LEU A 55 16.57 -19.76 0.24
CA LEU A 55 16.96 -18.55 0.97
C LEU A 55 16.37 -17.28 0.35
N THR A 56 16.42 -17.14 -0.97
CA THR A 56 15.83 -15.98 -1.67
C THR A 56 14.31 -15.93 -1.50
N ALA A 57 13.61 -17.06 -1.67
CA ALA A 57 12.17 -17.14 -1.45
C ALA A 57 11.80 -16.81 0.01
N LYS A 58 12.61 -17.25 0.98
CA LYS A 58 12.41 -16.94 2.39
C LYS A 58 12.59 -15.45 2.71
N VAL A 59 13.62 -14.81 2.14
CA VAL A 59 13.84 -13.36 2.28
C VAL A 59 12.70 -12.57 1.64
N LEU A 60 12.29 -12.94 0.42
CA LEU A 60 11.16 -12.29 -0.27
C LEU A 60 9.85 -12.46 0.51
N LYS A 61 9.58 -13.64 1.06
CA LYS A 61 8.41 -13.91 1.91
C LYS A 61 8.45 -13.14 3.25
N GLN A 62 9.65 -12.81 3.73
CA GLN A 62 9.85 -12.07 4.97
C GLN A 62 9.79 -10.54 4.76
N LEU A 63 9.98 -10.09 3.52
CA LEU A 63 9.73 -8.72 3.09
C LEU A 63 8.23 -8.59 2.78
N ASN A 64 7.44 -8.03 3.70
CA ASN A 64 5.98 -7.79 3.59
C ASN A 64 5.57 -6.82 2.43
N PHE A 65 6.40 -6.62 1.41
CA PHE A 65 6.08 -5.82 0.22
C PHE A 65 5.22 -6.60 -0.78
N SER A 66 5.33 -7.94 -0.84
CA SER A 66 4.64 -8.76 -1.85
C SER A 66 3.15 -8.96 -1.61
N ASP A 67 2.67 -8.68 -0.40
CA ASP A 67 1.27 -8.92 -0.03
C ASP A 67 0.39 -7.66 -0.14
N LYS A 68 0.91 -6.52 -0.63
CA LYS A 68 0.15 -5.25 -0.70
C LYS A 68 -0.54 -5.08 -2.06
N ILE A 69 -1.78 -4.62 -2.05
CA ILE A 69 -2.49 -4.19 -3.24
C ILE A 69 -2.18 -2.71 -3.48
N ILE A 70 -1.60 -2.40 -4.63
CA ILE A 70 -1.29 -1.01 -5.03
C ILE A 70 -2.44 -0.51 -5.90
N VAL A 71 -3.06 0.58 -5.48
CA VAL A 71 -4.09 1.29 -6.25
C VAL A 71 -3.47 2.57 -6.79
N ILE A 72 -3.50 2.73 -8.10
CA ILE A 72 -2.99 3.91 -8.80
C ILE A 72 -4.19 4.65 -9.38
N ILE A 73 -4.43 5.87 -8.91
CA ILE A 73 -5.47 6.75 -9.42
C ILE A 73 -4.80 7.74 -10.38
N GLU A 74 -5.15 7.68 -11.65
CA GLU A 74 -4.54 8.48 -12.71
C GLU A 74 -5.49 9.60 -13.17
N ASN A 75 -4.98 10.82 -13.26
CA ASN A 75 -5.68 11.92 -13.93
C ASN A 75 -5.47 11.80 -15.45
N ARG A 76 -6.54 11.45 -16.17
CA ARG A 76 -6.57 11.40 -17.64
C ARG A 76 -7.16 12.65 -18.29
N SER A 77 -7.65 13.59 -17.49
CA SER A 77 -8.19 14.85 -17.98
C SER A 77 -7.07 15.81 -18.37
N LYS A 78 -7.35 16.73 -19.30
CA LYS A 78 -6.47 17.88 -19.60
C LYS A 78 -6.71 19.05 -18.64
N GLU A 79 -7.69 18.93 -17.76
CA GLU A 79 -8.01 19.96 -16.78
C GLU A 79 -6.99 19.94 -15.64
N GLU A 80 -6.36 21.10 -15.40
CA GLU A 80 -5.40 21.28 -14.29
C GLU A 80 -6.05 21.17 -12.91
N ASN A 81 -7.38 21.26 -12.82
CA ASN A 81 -8.12 21.35 -11.57
C ASN A 81 -8.77 20.02 -11.13
N PHE A 82 -8.39 18.89 -11.75
CA PHE A 82 -8.90 17.58 -11.36
C PHE A 82 -8.30 17.15 -10.01
N GLN A 83 -9.15 17.01 -9.00
CA GLN A 83 -8.73 16.65 -7.65
C GLN A 83 -8.62 15.13 -7.53
N LEU A 84 -7.41 14.61 -7.67
CA LEU A 84 -7.08 13.20 -7.40
C LEU A 84 -7.48 12.80 -5.97
N SER A 85 -7.38 13.73 -5.02
CA SER A 85 -7.75 13.57 -3.62
C SER A 85 -9.24 13.25 -3.42
N GLU A 86 -10.14 13.94 -4.13
CA GLU A 86 -11.59 13.68 -4.06
C GLU A 86 -11.95 12.29 -4.61
N THR A 87 -11.30 11.88 -5.70
CA THR A 87 -11.47 10.53 -6.26
C THR A 87 -10.95 9.46 -5.28
N ALA A 88 -9.81 9.72 -4.64
CA ALA A 88 -9.25 8.84 -3.62
C ALA A 88 -10.17 8.73 -2.40
N ASP A 89 -10.73 9.85 -1.91
CA ASP A 89 -11.68 9.84 -0.80
C ASP A 89 -12.96 9.05 -1.15
N SER A 90 -13.48 9.22 -2.36
CA SER A 90 -14.64 8.45 -2.84
C SER A 90 -14.34 6.95 -2.89
N PHE A 91 -13.17 6.57 -3.43
CA PHE A 91 -12.73 5.18 -3.45
C PHE A 91 -12.58 4.60 -2.04
N LEU A 92 -11.98 5.35 -1.11
CA LEU A 92 -11.82 4.92 0.29
C LEU A 92 -13.18 4.72 0.98
N HIS A 93 -14.18 5.53 0.66
CA HIS A 93 -15.53 5.37 1.19
C HIS A 93 -16.25 4.14 0.60
N GLU A 94 -16.08 3.86 -0.70
CA GLU A 94 -16.66 2.68 -1.35
C GLU A 94 -16.10 1.35 -0.81
N ILE A 95 -14.83 1.32 -0.40
CA ILE A 95 -14.20 0.13 0.18
C ILE A 95 -14.41 0.00 1.69
N GLU A 96 -15.03 0.98 2.35
CA GLU A 96 -15.31 0.96 3.79
C GLU A 96 -16.11 -0.29 4.23
N PRO A 97 -17.13 -0.77 3.49
CA PRO A 97 -17.82 -2.02 3.81
C PRO A 97 -16.93 -3.27 3.74
N LEU A 98 -15.79 -3.20 3.04
CA LEU A 98 -14.83 -4.29 2.86
C LEU A 98 -13.75 -4.34 3.95
N GLN A 99 -13.83 -3.49 4.98
CA GLN A 99 -12.89 -3.46 6.11
C GLN A 99 -12.67 -4.81 6.81
N LYS A 100 -13.60 -5.77 6.68
CA LYS A 100 -13.41 -7.14 7.17
C LYS A 100 -12.18 -7.82 6.54
N TYR A 101 -11.87 -7.51 5.28
CA TYR A 101 -10.79 -8.09 4.49
C TYR A 101 -9.57 -7.19 4.38
N ILE A 102 -9.71 -5.91 4.74
CA ILE A 102 -8.65 -4.90 4.67
C ILE A 102 -8.07 -4.70 6.07
N GLY A 103 -6.76 -4.92 6.24
CA GLY A 103 -6.05 -4.67 7.49
C GLY A 103 -5.74 -3.18 7.69
N SER A 104 -5.18 -2.54 6.67
CA SER A 104 -4.93 -1.09 6.68
C SER A 104 -4.88 -0.53 5.26
N VAL A 105 -5.13 0.77 5.11
CA VAL A 105 -4.87 1.50 3.88
C VAL A 105 -3.86 2.60 4.17
N GLN A 106 -2.80 2.64 3.38
CA GLN A 106 -1.72 3.62 3.46
C GLN A 106 -1.75 4.47 2.18
N GLY A 107 -1.18 5.67 2.24
CA GLY A 107 -1.16 6.62 1.11
C GLY A 107 -1.94 7.91 1.37
N LYS A 108 -2.79 7.92 2.42
CA LYS A 108 -3.31 9.13 3.07
C LYS A 108 -2.58 9.32 4.40
N VAL A 109 -1.84 10.41 4.53
CA VAL A 109 -1.20 10.80 5.81
C VAL A 109 -2.29 11.33 6.73
N ASN A 110 -2.39 10.76 7.93
CA ASN A 110 -3.38 11.20 8.89
C ASN A 110 -2.99 12.57 9.47
N ASP A 111 -3.96 13.48 9.65
CA ASP A 111 -3.73 14.77 10.31
C ASP A 111 -3.07 14.62 11.69
N ASN A 112 -3.38 13.55 12.42
CA ASN A 112 -2.74 13.24 13.69
C ASN A 112 -1.24 12.96 13.54
N GLU A 113 -0.85 12.20 12.52
CA GLU A 113 0.56 11.89 12.24
C GLU A 113 1.33 13.16 11.83
N ILE A 114 0.67 14.09 11.12
CA ILE A 114 1.24 15.41 10.78
C ILE A 114 1.51 16.22 12.06
N SER A 115 0.54 16.24 12.98
CA SER A 115 0.66 16.94 14.27
C SER A 115 1.75 16.34 15.15
N GLU A 116 1.81 15.02 15.27
CA GLU A 116 2.84 14.31 16.04
C GLU A 116 4.24 14.52 15.45
N THR A 117 4.36 14.49 14.11
CA THR A 117 5.63 14.78 13.42
C THR A 117 6.07 16.21 13.68
N PHE A 118 5.14 17.16 13.61
CA PHE A 118 5.42 18.56 13.93
C PHE A 118 5.94 18.70 15.36
N ASP A 119 5.28 18.08 16.33
CA ASP A 119 5.67 18.15 17.74
C ASP A 119 7.03 17.51 18.00
N PHE A 120 7.29 16.35 17.38
CA PHE A 120 8.57 15.68 17.48
C PHE A 120 9.71 16.55 16.92
N VAL A 121 9.51 17.15 15.74
CA VAL A 121 10.50 18.04 15.12
C VAL A 121 10.65 19.32 15.94
N ASN A 122 9.56 19.91 16.44
CA ASN A 122 9.61 21.12 17.24
C ASN A 122 10.44 20.93 18.52
N GLN A 123 10.21 19.81 19.23
CA GLN A 123 10.94 19.47 20.46
C GLN A 123 12.42 19.17 20.21
N ASN A 124 12.76 18.65 19.02
CA ASN A 124 14.11 18.21 18.68
C ASN A 124 14.73 19.04 17.54
N LEU A 125 14.24 20.27 17.34
CA LEU A 125 14.54 21.09 16.17
C LEU A 125 16.04 21.25 15.87
N PRO A 126 16.92 21.47 16.87
CA PRO A 126 18.36 21.61 16.62
C PRO A 126 18.99 20.40 15.92
N LEU A 127 18.43 19.19 16.06
CA LEU A 127 18.95 17.97 15.42
C LEU A 127 18.70 17.95 13.89
N PHE A 128 17.74 18.73 13.40
CA PHE A 128 17.35 18.75 11.99
C PHE A 128 17.93 19.94 11.22
N LEU A 129 18.47 20.95 11.91
CA LEU A 129 18.96 22.18 11.30
C LEU A 129 20.44 22.05 10.90
N ASN A 130 20.81 22.78 9.85
CA ASN A 130 22.20 22.98 9.45
C ASN A 130 22.59 24.47 9.49
N GLU A 131 23.87 24.78 9.26
CA GLU A 131 24.38 26.16 9.33
C GLU A 131 23.64 27.16 8.43
N ASN A 132 23.16 26.73 7.27
CA ASN A 132 22.41 27.60 6.37
C ASN A 132 21.01 27.90 6.91
N ASP A 133 20.40 26.95 7.62
CA ASP A 133 19.08 27.15 8.23
C ASP A 133 19.15 28.19 9.36
N TYR A 134 20.28 28.29 10.08
CA TYR A 134 20.49 29.35 11.08
C TYR A 134 20.54 30.76 10.47
N LYS A 135 21.09 30.92 9.26
CA LYS A 135 21.05 32.21 8.54
C LYS A 135 19.62 32.58 8.13
N GLU A 136 18.81 31.60 7.74
CA GLU A 136 17.39 31.83 7.46
C GLU A 136 16.60 32.21 8.72
N ILE A 137 16.91 31.59 9.86
CA ILE A 137 16.32 31.94 11.16
C ILE A 137 16.68 33.38 11.54
N GLU A 138 17.95 33.79 11.40
CA GLU A 138 18.38 35.17 11.65
C GLU A 138 17.62 36.18 10.78
N ARG A 139 17.40 35.86 9.49
CA ARG A 139 16.59 36.68 8.58
C ARG A 139 15.12 36.76 9.02
N LYS A 140 14.56 35.67 9.53
CA LYS A 140 13.18 35.62 10.07
C LYS A 140 13.01 36.43 11.36
N LEU A 141 14.08 36.61 12.13
CA LEU A 141 14.08 37.40 13.38
C LEU A 141 14.18 38.92 13.16
N GLN A 142 14.39 39.37 11.91
CA GLN A 142 14.37 40.80 11.59
C GLN A 142 12.97 41.39 11.79
N LYS A 143 12.89 42.63 12.30
CA LYS A 143 11.63 43.29 12.65
C LYS A 143 10.60 43.30 11.52
N ASP A 144 11.05 43.61 10.30
CA ASP A 144 10.17 43.67 9.12
C ASP A 144 9.65 42.27 8.73
N SER A 145 10.50 41.24 8.87
CA SER A 145 10.13 39.84 8.64
C SER A 145 9.11 39.35 9.67
N ILE A 146 9.29 39.70 10.96
CA ILE A 146 8.35 39.37 12.02
C ILE A 146 7.00 40.04 11.77
N ALA A 147 6.98 41.35 11.44
CA ALA A 147 5.74 42.07 11.16
C ALA A 147 4.96 41.39 10.02
N LYS A 148 5.65 41.04 8.93
CA LYS A 148 5.06 40.32 7.80
C LYS A 148 4.58 38.92 8.17
N GLN A 149 5.33 38.19 8.99
CA GLN A 149 4.93 36.86 9.45
C GLN A 149 3.68 36.93 10.34
N VAL A 150 3.58 37.93 11.22
CA VAL A 150 2.39 38.15 12.06
C VAL A 150 1.17 38.50 11.21
N GLU A 151 1.33 39.33 10.18
CA GLU A 151 0.25 39.63 9.21
C GLU A 151 -0.22 38.35 8.50
N ASN A 152 0.71 37.53 8.00
CA ASN A 152 0.38 36.25 7.39
C ASN A 152 -0.35 35.32 8.36
N ASN A 153 0.13 35.22 9.61
CA ASN A 153 -0.49 34.41 10.64
C ASN A 153 -1.92 34.90 10.93
N TYR A 154 -2.15 36.21 10.97
CA TYR A 154 -3.49 36.79 11.14
C TYR A 154 -4.41 36.38 9.97
N VAL A 155 -3.95 36.55 8.73
CA VAL A 155 -4.72 36.16 7.53
C VAL A 155 -5.07 34.66 7.57
N SER A 156 -4.12 33.79 7.93
CA SER A 156 -4.38 32.36 8.08
C SER A 156 -5.41 32.05 9.18
N LEU A 157 -5.31 32.72 10.33
CA LEU A 157 -6.21 32.52 11.47
C LEU A 157 -7.65 33.01 11.23
N VAL A 158 -7.87 33.96 10.31
CA VAL A 158 -9.22 34.42 9.94
C VAL A 158 -9.79 33.71 8.72
N SER A 159 -9.00 32.85 8.07
CA SER A 159 -9.40 32.09 6.88
C SER A 159 -10.14 30.78 7.24
N PRO A 160 -10.81 30.13 6.28
CA PRO A 160 -11.46 28.83 6.49
C PRO A 160 -10.50 27.71 6.95
N THR A 161 -9.19 27.83 6.69
CA THR A 161 -8.17 26.85 7.11
C THR A 161 -7.62 27.12 8.53
N SER A 162 -8.23 28.05 9.27
CA SER A 162 -7.81 28.46 10.62
C SER A 162 -7.87 27.33 11.64
N LEU A 163 -8.80 26.38 11.51
CA LEU A 163 -8.95 25.27 12.46
C LEU A 163 -7.68 24.42 12.58
N VAL A 164 -7.01 24.17 11.45
CA VAL A 164 -5.78 23.36 11.40
C VAL A 164 -4.56 24.21 11.68
N THR A 165 -4.47 25.38 11.05
CA THR A 165 -3.26 26.24 11.12
C THR A 165 -3.05 26.90 12.48
N LYS A 166 -4.12 27.09 13.27
CA LYS A 166 -4.07 27.75 14.58
C LYS A 166 -3.13 27.05 15.57
N GLU A 167 -3.19 25.72 15.66
CA GLU A 167 -2.37 24.98 16.63
C GLU A 167 -0.88 25.05 16.26
N PHE A 168 -0.55 25.00 14.97
CA PHE A 168 0.83 25.14 14.49
C PHE A 168 1.36 26.57 14.73
N ILE A 169 0.57 27.60 14.42
CA ILE A 169 0.96 29.01 14.64
C ILE A 169 1.16 29.28 16.14
N LYS A 170 0.33 28.70 17.01
CA LYS A 170 0.45 28.87 18.46
C LYS A 170 1.74 28.25 19.00
N LYS A 171 2.14 27.09 18.49
CA LYS A 171 3.37 26.39 18.88
C LYS A 171 4.62 27.05 18.28
N ASP A 172 4.55 27.54 17.05
CA ASP A 172 5.66 28.18 16.34
C ASP A 172 5.20 29.34 15.44
N PRO A 173 5.10 30.56 15.99
CA PRO A 173 4.65 31.74 15.25
C PRO A 173 5.57 32.14 14.08
N LEU A 174 6.85 31.73 14.11
CA LEU A 174 7.84 32.07 13.09
C LEU A 174 7.98 30.98 12.01
N GLY A 175 7.35 29.82 12.23
CA GLY A 175 7.38 28.67 11.33
C GLY A 175 8.79 28.11 11.11
N ILE A 176 9.64 28.11 12.14
CA ILE A 176 10.99 27.56 12.09
C ILE A 176 10.97 26.03 12.01
N THR A 177 10.03 25.39 12.69
CA THR A 177 9.81 23.94 12.73
C THR A 177 9.67 23.35 11.33
N PHE A 178 9.03 24.09 10.41
CA PHE A 178 8.89 23.68 9.01
C PHE A 178 10.22 23.56 8.27
N LEU A 179 11.27 24.28 8.69
CA LEU A 179 12.63 24.10 8.16
C LEU A 179 13.15 22.69 8.47
N GLY A 180 12.90 22.18 9.67
CA GLY A 180 13.26 20.82 10.08
C GLY A 180 12.41 19.75 9.40
N ILE A 181 11.08 19.94 9.33
CA ILE A 181 10.16 19.01 8.65
C ILE A 181 10.54 18.85 7.17
N LYS A 182 10.96 19.94 6.51
CA LYS A 182 11.42 19.90 5.11
C LYS A 182 12.62 18.95 4.92
N LYS A 183 13.49 18.79 5.92
CA LYS A 183 14.63 17.86 5.87
C LYS A 183 14.18 16.41 6.04
N LEU A 184 13.20 16.15 6.91
CA LEU A 184 12.59 14.81 7.01
C LEU A 184 11.95 14.37 5.69
N ASN A 185 11.22 15.27 5.03
CA ASN A 185 10.65 14.98 3.71
C ASN A 185 11.72 14.68 2.66
N ALA A 186 12.87 15.36 2.73
CA ALA A 186 13.99 15.11 1.82
C ALA A 186 14.68 13.75 2.05
N LEU A 187 14.51 13.13 3.22
CA LEU A 187 15.06 11.81 3.55
C LEU A 187 14.13 10.66 3.14
N ASN A 188 12.81 10.87 3.16
CA ASN A 188 11.81 9.79 3.00
C ASN A 188 11.16 9.70 1.62
N ILE A 189 11.28 10.72 0.77
CA ILE A 189 10.59 10.74 -0.52
C ILE A 189 11.64 10.71 -1.64
N SER A 190 11.67 9.62 -2.41
CA SER A 190 12.34 9.64 -3.73
C SER A 190 11.85 10.87 -4.48
N LYS A 191 12.73 11.53 -5.25
CA LYS A 191 12.49 12.85 -5.89
C LYS A 191 11.26 12.94 -6.81
N ASP A 192 10.52 11.86 -6.93
CA ASP A 192 9.43 11.58 -7.86
C ASP A 192 8.04 11.72 -7.23
N PHE A 193 7.93 11.87 -5.89
CA PHE A 193 6.64 12.04 -5.19
C PHE A 193 6.56 13.35 -4.39
N LYS A 194 5.35 13.81 -4.12
CA LYS A 194 4.98 14.95 -3.30
C LYS A 194 3.71 14.63 -2.48
N LEU A 195 3.48 15.37 -1.41
CA LEU A 195 2.20 15.34 -0.69
C LEU A 195 1.28 16.43 -1.24
N GLU A 196 0.04 16.06 -1.54
CA GLU A 196 -1.03 16.95 -2.00
C GLU A 196 -2.34 16.52 -1.32
N ASP A 197 -3.00 17.42 -0.59
CA ASP A 197 -4.20 17.12 0.22
C ASP A 197 -4.06 15.86 1.11
N ASN A 198 -2.92 15.73 1.77
CA ASN A 198 -2.54 14.58 2.60
C ASN A 198 -2.31 13.26 1.84
N TYR A 199 -2.38 13.26 0.50
CA TYR A 199 -2.12 12.09 -0.33
C TYR A 199 -0.74 12.10 -0.95
N ILE A 200 -0.18 10.91 -1.18
CA ILE A 200 1.06 10.74 -1.94
C ILE A 200 0.75 10.77 -3.43
N VAL A 201 1.24 11.82 -4.10
CA VAL A 201 1.03 12.07 -5.53
C VAL A 201 2.40 12.14 -6.22
N THR A 202 2.48 11.71 -7.49
CA THR A 202 3.67 11.92 -8.30
C THR A 202 3.95 13.40 -8.48
N LYS A 203 5.22 13.77 -8.66
CA LYS A 203 5.65 15.17 -8.79
C LYS A 203 4.98 15.90 -9.97
N ASP A 204 4.65 15.16 -11.02
CA ASP A 204 3.91 15.68 -12.19
C ASP A 204 2.41 15.88 -11.92
N GLY A 205 1.91 15.51 -10.73
CA GLY A 205 0.52 15.67 -10.33
C GLY A 205 -0.45 14.72 -11.03
N LYS A 206 0.04 13.68 -11.71
CA LYS A 206 -0.81 12.82 -12.55
C LYS A 206 -1.29 11.56 -11.86
N ASN A 207 -0.54 11.03 -10.91
CA ASN A 207 -0.84 9.74 -10.30
C ASN A 207 -0.84 9.86 -8.78
N LEU A 208 -1.90 9.38 -8.15
CA LEU A 208 -2.01 9.21 -6.71
C LEU A 208 -1.86 7.72 -6.38
N LEU A 209 -1.09 7.42 -5.32
CA LEU A 209 -0.80 6.06 -4.90
C LEU A 209 -1.46 5.74 -3.55
N LEU A 210 -2.20 4.64 -3.50
CA LEU A 210 -2.69 4.03 -2.27
C LEU A 210 -2.15 2.60 -2.16
N PHE A 211 -1.86 2.18 -0.93
CA PHE A 211 -1.40 0.84 -0.61
C PHE A 211 -2.38 0.20 0.36
N ILE A 212 -3.10 -0.82 -0.10
CA ILE A 212 -4.02 -1.58 0.72
C ILE A 212 -3.29 -2.81 1.23
N ASP A 213 -3.27 -2.96 2.55
CA ASP A 213 -2.75 -4.13 3.25
C ASP A 213 -3.92 -5.09 3.51
N PRO A 214 -4.02 -6.23 2.79
CA PRO A 214 -5.07 -7.20 3.02
C PRO A 214 -4.86 -7.91 4.36
N LYS A 215 -5.96 -8.30 5.00
CA LYS A 215 -5.92 -9.03 6.28
C LYS A 215 -5.43 -10.47 6.12
N ASN A 216 -5.71 -11.05 4.96
CA ASN A 216 -5.25 -12.38 4.58
C ASN A 216 -4.03 -12.24 3.67
N LYS A 217 -3.09 -13.18 3.78
CA LYS A 217 -1.89 -13.17 2.94
C LYS A 217 -2.23 -13.59 1.52
N SER A 218 -1.45 -13.15 0.54
CA SER A 218 -1.67 -13.51 -0.87
C SER A 218 -1.56 -15.02 -1.14
N ASN A 219 -0.99 -15.81 -0.22
CA ASN A 219 -0.93 -17.27 -0.30
C ASN A 219 -1.97 -18.03 0.54
N ASP A 220 -2.95 -17.34 1.14
CA ASP A 220 -4.05 -18.01 1.86
C ASP A 220 -5.22 -18.34 0.91
N THR A 221 -5.14 -19.50 0.26
CA THR A 221 -6.14 -19.97 -0.70
C THR A 221 -7.50 -20.34 -0.09
N LYS A 222 -7.66 -20.35 1.25
CA LYS A 222 -8.94 -20.66 1.90
C LYS A 222 -9.74 -19.44 2.30
N ASN A 223 -9.06 -18.35 2.62
CA ASN A 223 -9.69 -17.15 3.17
C ASN A 223 -9.59 -15.93 2.22
N ASN A 224 -8.81 -15.99 1.13
CA ASN A 224 -8.84 -14.99 0.06
C ASN A 224 -10.12 -15.04 -0.77
#